data_AF-A0A024FJ59-F1
#
_entry.id   AF-A0A024FJ59-F1
#
_cell.length_a   1.000
_cell.length_b   1.000
_cell.length_c   1.000
_cell.angle_alpha   90.00
_cell.angle_beta   90.00
_cell.angle_gamma   90.00
#
_symmetry.space_group_name_H-M   'P 1'
#
loop_
_entity.id
_entity.type
_entity.pdbx_description
1 polymer ?
#
loop_
_entity_poly.entity_id
_entity_poly.type
_entity_poly.pdbx_seq_one_letter_code
_entity_poly.pdbx_strand_id
1 'polypeptide(L)'
;MQNGSNENLELFNAINNPNLACILVDNPVAVISNTDGIYDNWFKDDSSSYKTFCSDADNDGIPNEDDLCPTTEFGAAVDLFGCAIPNLPNDNFAISITGETCLNSNNVKITIVAQELYTYDVLLEREDFYEEYNFTNDIDIFNLLAGTYQMCVTIEEWPNYESCYTIVITQPDPLEIFTCRVINTNDFSLNMSGSNSYNIKFNGDAFTTHSSAITLQLEEGVNRVEVSTDLECQGVYKDLIILTDDFLVYPNPFRDEIKINNGKEGGEVIVNIYSTIGQLVLNKTYINQGIEIRVDTSSLPTGMYLISIQTEAIVSTYKIVKK
;
A
#
# COMPACT_ATOMS: atom_id res chain seq x y z
N MET A 1 -37.18 41.96 -7.80
CA MET A 1 -37.29 42.69 -9.08
C MET A 1 -38.07 43.99 -8.96
N GLN A 2 -38.20 44.59 -7.76
CA GLN A 2 -38.94 45.84 -7.56
C GLN A 2 -38.09 47.07 -7.94
N ASN A 3 -37.88 47.29 -9.25
CA ASN A 3 -37.03 48.35 -9.78
C ASN A 3 -37.79 49.39 -10.61
N GLY A 4 -39.11 49.38 -10.58
CA GLY A 4 -39.98 50.26 -11.34
C GLY A 4 -40.04 49.93 -12.84
N SER A 5 -39.76 48.69 -13.24
CA SER A 5 -39.65 48.28 -14.64
C SER A 5 -40.06 46.83 -14.89
N ASN A 6 -40.92 46.24 -14.05
CA ASN A 6 -41.43 44.87 -14.28
C ASN A 6 -42.10 44.68 -15.64
N GLU A 7 -42.76 45.71 -16.18
CA GLU A 7 -43.40 45.68 -17.51
C GLU A 7 -42.41 45.49 -18.67
N ASN A 8 -41.12 45.76 -18.47
CA ASN A 8 -40.07 45.60 -19.48
C ASN A 8 -39.47 44.19 -19.50
N LEU A 9 -39.88 43.30 -18.60
CA LEU A 9 -39.31 41.97 -18.45
C LEU A 9 -40.21 40.94 -19.15
N GLU A 10 -39.85 40.59 -20.39
CA GLU A 10 -40.66 39.77 -21.30
C GLU A 10 -40.84 38.31 -20.85
N LEU A 11 -39.90 37.80 -20.04
CA LEU A 11 -39.88 36.42 -19.54
C LEU A 11 -39.33 36.39 -18.12
N PHE A 12 -40.06 35.76 -17.22
CA PHE A 12 -39.59 35.44 -15.88
C PHE A 12 -39.91 33.98 -15.58
N ASN A 13 -38.93 33.22 -15.12
CA ASN A 13 -39.16 31.82 -14.79
C ASN A 13 -38.47 31.46 -13.48
N ALA A 14 -39.29 31.26 -12.46
CA ALA A 14 -38.89 30.82 -11.13
C ALA A 14 -39.52 29.45 -10.77
N ILE A 15 -39.83 28.61 -11.75
CA ILE A 15 -40.29 27.23 -11.49
C ILE A 15 -39.13 26.34 -11.01
N ASN A 16 -39.44 25.30 -10.25
CA ASN A 16 -38.49 24.35 -9.64
C ASN A 16 -37.58 24.96 -8.55
N ASN A 17 -38.07 25.98 -7.86
CA ASN A 17 -37.49 26.61 -6.67
C ASN A 17 -38.46 26.43 -5.47
N PRO A 18 -38.61 25.20 -4.93
CA PRO A 18 -39.60 24.91 -3.88
C PRO A 18 -39.44 25.77 -2.61
N ASN A 19 -38.22 26.26 -2.34
CA ASN A 19 -37.86 27.07 -1.17
C ASN A 19 -37.94 28.58 -1.42
N LEU A 20 -38.49 29.04 -2.55
CA LEU A 20 -38.69 30.46 -2.82
C LEU A 20 -40.13 30.84 -2.44
N ALA A 21 -40.38 31.38 -1.25
CA ALA A 21 -41.73 31.82 -0.86
C ALA A 21 -42.07 33.24 -1.30
N CYS A 22 -41.08 34.13 -1.42
CA CYS A 22 -41.34 35.55 -1.68
C CYS A 22 -40.60 36.12 -2.91
N ILE A 23 -41.35 36.72 -3.84
CA ILE A 23 -40.81 37.35 -5.05
C ILE A 23 -41.18 38.85 -5.05
N LEU A 24 -40.17 39.70 -4.91
CA LEU A 24 -40.36 41.16 -4.91
C LEU A 24 -40.71 41.72 -6.29
N VAL A 25 -41.87 42.37 -6.41
CA VAL A 25 -42.36 43.04 -7.62
C VAL A 25 -42.90 44.45 -7.30
N ASP A 26 -42.92 45.31 -8.32
CA ASP A 26 -43.41 46.69 -8.30
C ASP A 26 -44.90 46.76 -7.98
N ASN A 27 -45.70 45.89 -8.60
CA ASN A 27 -47.14 45.82 -8.38
C ASN A 27 -47.63 44.36 -8.41
N PRO A 28 -47.73 43.68 -7.25
CA PRO A 28 -48.12 42.28 -7.19
C PRO A 28 -49.54 42.06 -7.70
N VAL A 29 -50.44 43.03 -7.52
CA VAL A 29 -51.82 42.92 -8.03
C VAL A 29 -51.83 42.89 -9.55
N ALA A 30 -51.02 43.71 -10.22
CA ALA A 30 -50.92 43.73 -11.68
C ALA A 30 -50.35 42.40 -12.23
N VAL A 31 -49.32 41.84 -11.57
CA VAL A 31 -48.71 40.56 -11.97
C VAL A 31 -49.68 39.39 -11.73
N ILE A 32 -50.38 39.37 -10.59
CA ILE A 32 -51.30 38.28 -10.24
C ILE A 32 -52.58 38.31 -11.09
N SER A 33 -53.16 39.50 -11.30
CA SER A 33 -54.39 39.64 -12.09
C SER A 33 -54.15 39.53 -13.59
N ASN A 34 -52.95 39.93 -14.04
CA ASN A 34 -52.47 39.88 -15.43
C ASN A 34 -53.54 40.26 -16.46
N THR A 35 -54.28 41.34 -16.22
CA THR A 35 -55.46 41.72 -17.01
C THR A 35 -55.14 42.05 -18.47
N ASP A 36 -53.94 42.56 -18.72
CA ASP A 36 -53.49 43.01 -20.05
C ASP A 36 -52.58 41.98 -20.75
N GLY A 37 -52.36 40.80 -20.14
CA GLY A 37 -51.52 39.72 -20.67
C GLY A 37 -50.01 39.98 -20.66
N ILE A 38 -49.57 41.11 -20.08
CA ILE A 38 -48.15 41.52 -20.02
C ILE A 38 -47.28 40.47 -19.33
N TYR A 39 -47.83 39.75 -18.35
CA TYR A 39 -47.11 38.79 -17.52
C TYR A 39 -47.41 37.32 -17.90
N ASP A 40 -47.92 37.05 -19.10
CA ASP A 40 -48.27 35.69 -19.56
C ASP A 40 -47.08 34.71 -19.53
N ASN A 41 -45.86 35.23 -19.69
CA ASN A 41 -44.62 34.46 -19.67
C ASN A 41 -43.91 34.50 -18.30
N TRP A 42 -44.64 34.77 -17.22
CA TRP A 42 -44.09 34.75 -15.86
C TRP A 42 -44.53 33.50 -15.13
N PHE A 43 -43.57 32.62 -14.87
CA PHE A 43 -43.79 31.33 -14.22
C PHE A 43 -43.12 31.30 -12.85
N LYS A 44 -43.80 30.70 -11.88
CA LYS A 44 -43.34 30.55 -10.49
C LYS A 44 -43.91 29.26 -9.92
N ASP A 45 -43.34 28.77 -8.82
CA ASP A 45 -43.93 27.64 -8.08
C ASP A 45 -45.16 28.06 -7.27
N ASP A 46 -46.00 27.11 -6.90
CA ASP A 46 -47.19 27.35 -6.08
C ASP A 46 -46.83 27.85 -4.66
N SER A 47 -45.67 27.46 -4.13
CA SER A 47 -45.16 27.91 -2.83
C SER A 47 -44.75 29.38 -2.80
N SER A 48 -44.47 29.97 -3.97
CA SER A 48 -43.97 31.34 -4.10
C SER A 48 -45.10 32.38 -4.21
N SER A 49 -44.89 33.60 -3.73
CA SER A 49 -45.86 34.70 -3.76
C SER A 49 -45.22 36.01 -4.20
N TYR A 50 -45.90 36.74 -5.08
CA TYR A 50 -45.48 38.09 -5.48
C TYR A 50 -45.86 39.11 -4.39
N LYS A 51 -44.90 39.90 -3.90
CA LYS A 51 -45.12 40.93 -2.86
C LYS A 51 -44.35 42.22 -3.18
N THR A 52 -44.80 43.34 -2.60
CA THR A 52 -44.06 44.62 -2.63
C THR A 52 -43.02 44.73 -1.52
N PHE A 53 -43.06 43.83 -0.54
CA PHE A 53 -42.14 43.77 0.58
C PHE A 53 -42.09 42.32 1.10
N CYS A 54 -40.88 41.81 1.28
CA CYS A 54 -40.60 40.55 1.98
C CYS A 54 -39.97 40.96 3.30
N SER A 55 -40.54 40.50 4.43
CA SER A 55 -39.96 40.79 5.74
C SER A 55 -38.73 39.91 5.94
N ASP A 56 -37.66 40.51 6.42
CA ASP A 56 -36.39 39.90 6.77
C ASP A 56 -35.99 40.54 8.11
N ALA A 57 -36.05 39.78 9.19
CA ALA A 57 -36.00 40.29 10.56
C ALA A 57 -34.57 40.59 11.03
N ASP A 58 -33.61 39.77 10.62
CA ASP A 58 -32.20 39.88 10.96
C ASP A 58 -31.34 40.44 9.81
N ASN A 59 -31.94 40.65 8.64
CA ASN A 59 -31.33 41.25 7.45
C ASN A 59 -30.16 40.43 6.89
N ASP A 60 -30.28 39.11 6.97
CA ASP A 60 -29.30 38.18 6.42
C ASP A 60 -29.47 37.94 4.90
N GLY A 61 -30.55 38.48 4.31
CA GLY A 61 -30.86 38.41 2.90
C GLY A 61 -31.89 37.33 2.54
N ILE A 62 -32.36 36.54 3.50
CA ILE A 62 -33.38 35.52 3.34
C ILE A 62 -34.69 35.99 4.01
N PRO A 63 -35.83 35.99 3.28
CA PRO A 63 -37.10 36.37 3.88
C PRO A 63 -37.50 35.45 5.04
N ASN A 64 -38.12 36.00 6.10
CA ASN A 64 -38.60 35.27 7.29
C ASN A 64 -39.49 34.04 7.00
N GLU A 65 -40.12 33.97 5.82
CA GLU A 65 -40.95 32.84 5.41
C GLU A 65 -40.13 31.65 4.89
N ASP A 66 -38.90 31.92 4.43
CA ASP A 66 -37.93 30.96 3.88
C ASP A 66 -36.74 30.72 4.82
N ASP A 67 -36.57 31.58 5.83
CA ASP A 67 -35.48 31.58 6.79
C ASP A 67 -35.70 30.57 7.93
N LEU A 68 -34.76 29.65 8.09
CA LEU A 68 -34.72 28.64 9.16
C LEU A 68 -33.94 29.11 10.40
N CYS A 69 -33.19 30.20 10.28
CA CYS A 69 -32.30 30.77 11.27
C CYS A 69 -32.60 32.26 11.54
N PRO A 70 -33.75 32.58 12.19
CA PRO A 70 -34.31 33.94 12.32
C PRO A 70 -33.55 34.93 13.22
N THR A 71 -32.32 34.58 13.60
CA THR A 71 -31.45 35.40 14.45
C THR A 71 -30.00 35.34 13.98
N THR A 72 -29.78 35.24 12.68
CA THR A 72 -28.45 35.25 12.10
C THR A 72 -27.77 36.60 12.29
N GLU A 73 -26.49 36.59 12.65
CA GLU A 73 -25.75 37.80 12.90
C GLU A 73 -25.60 38.64 11.62
N PHE A 74 -25.91 39.94 11.71
CA PHE A 74 -25.81 40.84 10.57
C PHE A 74 -24.40 40.84 9.97
N GLY A 75 -24.31 40.49 8.68
CA GLY A 75 -23.05 40.41 7.93
C GLY A 75 -22.37 39.04 7.96
N ALA A 76 -22.96 38.04 8.63
CA ALA A 76 -22.55 36.65 8.47
C ALA A 76 -22.80 36.19 7.03
N ALA A 77 -21.92 35.31 6.52
CA ALA A 77 -22.24 34.57 5.31
C ALA A 77 -23.29 33.52 5.67
N VAL A 78 -24.37 33.45 4.89
CA VAL A 78 -25.48 32.51 5.12
C VAL A 78 -25.66 31.56 3.94
N ASP A 79 -26.24 30.39 4.21
CA ASP A 79 -26.69 29.47 3.19
C ASP A 79 -28.05 29.90 2.58
N LEU A 80 -28.66 29.03 1.78
CA LEU A 80 -29.95 29.31 1.13
C LEU A 80 -31.14 29.33 2.11
N PHE A 81 -30.92 29.02 3.38
CA PHE A 81 -31.93 28.93 4.43
C PHE A 81 -31.73 29.98 5.53
N GLY A 82 -30.84 30.96 5.32
CA GLY A 82 -30.55 32.02 6.29
C GLY A 82 -29.63 31.55 7.42
N CYS A 83 -29.14 30.32 7.37
CA CYS A 83 -28.26 29.81 8.42
C CYS A 83 -26.83 30.20 8.13
N ALA A 84 -26.17 30.78 9.13
CA ALA A 84 -24.78 31.18 8.99
C ALA A 84 -23.88 29.98 8.65
N ILE A 85 -22.83 30.24 7.89
CA ILE A 85 -21.81 29.26 7.49
C ILE A 85 -20.43 29.72 7.97
N PRO A 86 -19.54 28.79 8.32
CA PRO A 86 -18.19 29.15 8.74
C PRO A 86 -17.42 29.78 7.58
N ASN A 87 -16.80 30.93 7.84
CA ASN A 87 -15.97 31.62 6.86
C ASN A 87 -14.57 31.00 6.82
N LEU A 88 -14.44 29.90 6.08
CA LEU A 88 -13.18 29.17 5.95
C LEU A 88 -12.60 29.36 4.54
N PRO A 89 -11.29 29.60 4.40
CA PRO A 89 -10.63 29.53 3.11
C PRO A 89 -10.64 28.09 2.58
N ASN A 90 -10.60 27.91 1.25
CA ASN A 90 -10.60 26.59 0.62
C ASN A 90 -9.42 25.70 1.05
N ASP A 91 -8.31 26.32 1.46
CA ASP A 91 -7.08 25.69 1.95
C ASP A 91 -6.93 25.80 3.48
N ASN A 92 -8.05 25.94 4.22
CA ASN A 92 -8.02 26.09 5.67
C ASN A 92 -7.21 25.00 6.36
N PHE A 93 -7.28 23.75 5.89
CA PHE A 93 -6.53 22.64 6.48
C PHE A 93 -5.32 22.24 5.63
N ALA A 94 -4.13 22.36 6.20
CA ALA A 94 -2.90 21.79 5.68
C ALA A 94 -2.60 20.46 6.38
N ILE A 95 -2.70 19.34 5.66
CA ILE A 95 -2.49 17.99 6.17
C ILE A 95 -1.17 17.45 5.64
N SER A 96 -0.27 17.05 6.54
CA SER A 96 1.04 16.47 6.21
C SER A 96 1.17 15.08 6.81
N ILE A 97 1.70 14.13 6.04
CA ILE A 97 1.78 12.71 6.44
C ILE A 97 3.23 12.26 6.37
N THR A 98 3.72 11.66 7.44
CA THR A 98 4.99 10.91 7.46
C THR A 98 4.65 9.43 7.48
N GLY A 99 4.99 8.71 6.40
CA GLY A 99 4.74 7.28 6.27
C GLY A 99 5.59 6.43 7.21
N GLU A 100 5.34 5.12 7.23
CA GLU A 100 6.13 4.21 8.07
C GLU A 100 7.58 4.16 7.61
N THR A 101 8.51 4.16 8.57
CA THR A 101 9.92 3.92 8.23
C THR A 101 10.20 2.47 7.88
N CYS A 102 9.36 1.55 8.37
CA CYS A 102 9.58 0.12 8.36
C CYS A 102 8.27 -0.63 8.62
N LEU A 103 8.14 -1.84 8.06
CA LEU A 103 6.94 -2.69 8.20
C LEU A 103 6.48 -2.82 9.67
N ASN A 104 5.24 -2.45 9.95
CA ASN A 104 4.60 -2.54 11.27
C ASN A 104 5.33 -1.74 12.36
N SER A 105 6.00 -0.65 12.00
CA SER A 105 6.70 0.18 12.99
C SER A 105 5.78 1.10 13.78
N ASN A 106 4.54 1.28 13.32
CA ASN A 106 3.53 2.12 13.95
C ASN A 106 4.11 3.49 14.32
N ASN A 107 4.87 4.12 13.42
CA ASN A 107 5.54 5.40 13.68
C ASN A 107 5.14 6.48 12.68
N VAL A 108 4.01 6.24 12.01
CA VAL A 108 3.36 7.22 11.15
C VAL A 108 2.95 8.43 11.98
N LYS A 109 3.08 9.60 11.35
CA LYS A 109 2.64 10.87 11.90
C LYS A 109 1.73 11.59 10.90
N ILE A 110 0.54 11.99 11.34
CA ILE A 110 -0.30 12.94 10.62
C ILE A 110 -0.25 14.27 11.37
N THR A 111 0.11 15.33 10.66
CA THR A 111 0.06 16.71 11.17
C THR A 111 -1.05 17.45 10.44
N ILE A 112 -1.96 18.08 11.19
CA ILE A 112 -3.03 18.92 10.66
C ILE A 112 -2.80 20.33 11.19
N VAL A 113 -2.84 21.32 10.30
CA VAL A 113 -2.75 22.74 10.66
C VAL A 113 -3.92 23.49 10.05
N ALA A 114 -4.67 24.23 10.86
CA ALA A 114 -5.77 25.09 10.43
C ALA A 114 -5.29 26.55 10.25
N GLN A 115 -5.83 27.27 9.28
CA GLN A 115 -5.56 28.70 9.09
C GLN A 115 -6.43 29.57 10.00
N GLU A 116 -7.73 29.25 10.08
CA GLU A 116 -8.68 29.87 10.98
C GLU A 116 -8.70 29.14 12.34
N LEU A 117 -8.95 29.90 13.41
CA LEU A 117 -8.94 29.39 14.78
C LEU A 117 -10.37 29.09 15.25
N TYR A 118 -10.80 27.86 15.05
CA TYR A 118 -12.05 27.31 15.59
C TYR A 118 -11.77 26.08 16.44
N THR A 119 -12.77 25.60 17.18
CA THR A 119 -12.64 24.33 17.90
C THR A 119 -13.02 23.19 16.95
N TYR A 120 -12.01 22.48 16.45
CA TYR A 120 -12.19 21.41 15.49
C TYR A 120 -12.20 20.03 16.17
N ASP A 121 -13.13 19.18 15.75
CA ASP A 121 -13.09 17.75 16.06
C ASP A 121 -12.71 16.96 14.81
N VAL A 122 -11.77 16.03 14.98
CA VAL A 122 -11.26 15.15 13.93
C VAL A 122 -11.65 13.73 14.29
N LEU A 123 -12.46 13.13 13.43
CA LEU A 123 -12.70 11.71 13.44
C LEU A 123 -11.75 11.02 12.46
N LEU A 124 -10.93 10.09 12.95
CA LEU A 124 -10.05 9.28 12.12
C LEU A 124 -10.44 7.80 12.23
N GLU A 125 -10.82 7.18 11.11
CA GLU A 125 -11.31 5.80 11.08
C GLU A 125 -10.67 4.93 9.99
N ARG A 126 -10.63 3.61 10.27
CA ARG A 126 -10.25 2.49 9.39
C ARG A 126 -11.03 1.25 9.87
N GLU A 127 -11.12 0.18 9.07
CA GLU A 127 -11.91 -1.05 9.37
C GLU A 127 -11.93 -1.49 10.86
N ASP A 128 -10.80 -1.45 11.56
CA ASP A 128 -10.66 -1.81 12.99
C ASP A 128 -10.03 -0.71 13.87
N PHE A 129 -10.14 0.56 13.47
CA PHE A 129 -9.57 1.70 14.20
C PHE A 129 -10.53 2.90 14.14
N TYR A 130 -10.80 3.52 15.28
CA TYR A 130 -11.67 4.69 15.39
C TYR A 130 -11.16 5.52 16.56
N GLU A 131 -10.72 6.74 16.28
CA GLU A 131 -10.24 7.68 17.29
C GLU A 131 -10.72 9.10 16.97
N GLU A 132 -11.04 9.85 18.02
CA GLU A 132 -11.47 11.25 17.95
C GLU A 132 -10.41 12.15 18.58
N TYR A 133 -10.14 13.28 17.93
CA TYR A 133 -9.18 14.27 18.39
C TYR A 133 -9.77 15.66 18.31
N ASN A 134 -9.38 16.54 19.23
CA ASN A 134 -9.81 17.94 19.24
C ASN A 134 -8.59 18.86 19.14
N PHE A 135 -8.70 19.93 18.35
CA PHE A 135 -7.64 20.92 18.18
C PHE A 135 -8.18 22.30 17.77
N THR A 136 -7.36 23.36 17.95
CA THR A 136 -7.74 24.73 17.56
C THR A 136 -6.86 25.32 16.46
N ASN A 137 -5.57 25.01 16.48
CA ASN A 137 -4.60 25.53 15.51
C ASN A 137 -3.91 24.38 14.78
N ASP A 138 -3.31 23.47 15.52
CA ASP A 138 -2.63 22.31 14.96
C ASP A 138 -2.73 21.08 15.87
N ILE A 139 -2.57 19.91 15.27
CA ILE A 139 -2.48 18.64 15.97
C ILE A 139 -1.53 17.68 15.26
N ASP A 140 -0.80 16.93 16.07
CA ASP A 140 0.01 15.79 15.65
C ASP A 140 -0.61 14.48 16.16
N ILE A 141 -0.99 13.60 15.24
CA ILE A 141 -1.48 12.25 15.51
C ILE A 141 -0.36 11.26 15.22
N PHE A 142 -0.01 10.44 16.21
CA PHE A 142 1.10 9.50 16.15
C PHE A 142 0.63 8.05 16.25
N ASN A 143 1.58 7.13 16.05
CA ASN A 143 1.43 5.70 16.27
C ASN A 143 0.40 5.03 15.36
N LEU A 144 0.20 5.59 14.16
CA LEU A 144 -0.68 5.01 13.16
C LEU A 144 0.08 3.92 12.38
N LEU A 145 -0.69 2.96 11.88
CA LEU A 145 -0.21 1.91 10.99
C LEU A 145 -0.30 2.38 9.54
N ALA A 146 0.48 1.80 8.65
CA ALA A 146 0.22 1.93 7.21
C ALA A 146 -1.19 1.42 6.85
N GLY A 147 -1.80 2.04 5.85
CA GLY A 147 -3.17 1.76 5.42
C GLY A 147 -3.91 2.99 4.94
N THR A 148 -5.18 2.80 4.60
CA THR A 148 -6.09 3.87 4.18
C THR A 148 -6.99 4.26 5.34
N TYR A 149 -7.04 5.54 5.66
CA TYR A 149 -7.89 6.11 6.70
C TYR A 149 -8.89 7.07 6.08
N GLN A 150 -10.08 7.13 6.66
CA GLN A 150 -11.04 8.21 6.43
C GLN A 150 -10.92 9.19 7.59
N MET A 151 -10.73 10.47 7.28
CA MET A 151 -10.59 11.54 8.26
C MET A 151 -11.65 12.58 8.02
N CYS A 152 -12.56 12.81 8.97
CA CYS A 152 -13.57 13.85 8.88
C CYS A 152 -13.32 14.93 9.93
N VAL A 153 -13.33 16.19 9.53
CA VAL A 153 -13.14 17.35 10.40
C VAL A 153 -14.48 18.09 10.53
N THR A 154 -14.93 18.29 11.75
CA THR A 154 -16.11 19.10 12.09
C THR A 154 -15.69 20.29 12.95
N ILE A 155 -16.62 21.22 13.18
CA ILE A 155 -16.37 22.40 14.02
C ILE A 155 -17.44 22.44 15.11
N GLU A 156 -17.03 22.57 16.37
CA GLU A 156 -17.94 22.56 17.53
C GLU A 156 -18.99 23.67 17.43
N GLU A 157 -18.57 24.85 16.97
CA GLU A 157 -19.46 26.00 16.79
C GLU A 157 -20.39 25.85 15.56
N TRP A 158 -20.13 24.90 14.66
CA TRP A 158 -20.86 24.69 13.41
C TRP A 158 -21.21 23.21 13.19
N PRO A 159 -22.29 22.70 13.78
CA PRO A 159 -22.62 21.27 13.78
C PRO A 159 -22.96 20.69 12.40
N ASN A 160 -23.24 21.55 11.41
CA ASN A 160 -23.52 21.14 10.03
C ASN A 160 -22.26 21.12 9.14
N TYR A 161 -21.12 21.60 9.65
CA TYR A 161 -19.87 21.60 8.91
C TYR A 161 -19.17 20.26 9.05
N GLU A 162 -18.88 19.62 7.92
CA GLU A 162 -18.07 18.40 7.86
C GLU A 162 -17.19 18.42 6.60
N SER A 163 -15.90 18.14 6.78
CA SER A 163 -14.95 18.00 5.67
C SER A 163 -14.20 16.68 5.80
N CYS A 164 -14.40 15.78 4.84
CA CYS A 164 -13.81 14.44 4.88
C CYS A 164 -12.70 14.25 3.83
N TYR A 165 -11.63 13.58 4.25
CA TYR A 165 -10.42 13.30 3.48
C TYR A 165 -10.11 11.80 3.53
N THR A 166 -9.64 11.26 2.40
CA THR A 166 -9.08 9.90 2.36
C THR A 166 -7.56 9.99 2.43
N ILE A 167 -7.00 9.47 3.52
CA ILE A 167 -5.56 9.50 3.81
C ILE A 167 -4.96 8.14 3.47
N VAL A 168 -3.99 8.10 2.55
CA VAL A 168 -3.30 6.86 2.15
C VAL A 168 -1.88 6.88 2.70
N ILE A 169 -1.59 5.94 3.59
CA ILE A 169 -0.31 5.81 4.28
C ILE A 169 0.40 4.56 3.77
N THR A 170 1.57 4.74 3.16
CA THR A 170 2.38 3.65 2.61
C THR A 170 3.46 3.19 3.60
N GLN A 171 3.97 1.99 3.37
CA GLN A 171 5.12 1.40 4.06
C GLN A 171 6.13 0.87 3.03
N PRO A 172 7.41 0.70 3.40
CA PRO A 172 8.40 0.10 2.52
C PRO A 172 8.10 -1.38 2.22
N ASP A 173 8.32 -1.80 0.98
CA ASP A 173 8.18 -3.20 0.56
C ASP A 173 9.26 -4.09 1.20
N PRO A 174 8.99 -5.38 1.49
CA PRO A 174 10.00 -6.30 2.01
C PRO A 174 11.08 -6.61 0.95
N LEU A 175 12.29 -6.97 1.40
CA LEU A 175 13.33 -7.48 0.50
C LEU A 175 12.95 -8.88 -0.01
N GLU A 176 12.76 -9.01 -1.31
CA GLU A 176 12.52 -10.29 -1.97
C GLU A 176 13.67 -10.60 -2.94
N ILE A 177 14.15 -11.84 -2.93
CA ILE A 177 15.26 -12.28 -3.78
C ILE A 177 14.93 -13.60 -4.46
N PHE A 178 15.04 -13.62 -5.78
CA PHE A 178 14.95 -14.80 -6.61
C PHE A 178 16.32 -15.17 -7.16
N THR A 179 16.74 -16.40 -6.92
CA THR A 179 18.06 -16.89 -7.30
C THR A 179 17.96 -17.94 -8.39
N CYS A 180 18.84 -17.86 -9.38
CA CYS A 180 18.96 -18.86 -10.42
C CYS A 180 20.43 -19.20 -10.66
N ARG A 181 20.77 -20.48 -10.63
CA ARG A 181 22.08 -20.97 -11.03
C ARG A 181 22.01 -21.52 -12.44
N VAL A 182 22.90 -21.06 -13.31
CA VAL A 182 22.98 -21.60 -14.68
C VAL A 182 23.84 -22.86 -14.68
N ILE A 183 23.23 -23.98 -15.07
CA ILE A 183 23.87 -25.31 -15.11
C ILE A 183 25.07 -25.26 -16.06
N ASN A 184 26.19 -25.88 -15.66
CA ASN A 184 27.47 -25.91 -16.38
C ASN A 184 28.23 -24.57 -16.47
N THR A 185 27.79 -23.56 -15.73
CA THR A 185 28.54 -22.32 -15.52
C THR A 185 28.73 -22.08 -14.03
N ASN A 186 29.63 -21.17 -13.69
CA ASN A 186 29.79 -20.67 -12.33
C ASN A 186 28.87 -19.47 -12.07
N ASP A 187 27.90 -19.21 -12.96
CA ASP A 187 27.04 -18.05 -12.88
C ASP A 187 25.90 -18.28 -11.89
N PHE A 188 25.81 -17.39 -10.90
CA PHE A 188 24.74 -17.32 -9.93
C PHE A 188 24.03 -15.97 -10.07
N SER A 189 22.82 -16.00 -10.59
CA SER A 189 22.03 -14.80 -10.85
C SER A 189 21.07 -14.53 -9.69
N LEU A 190 21.06 -13.27 -9.26
CA LEU A 190 20.19 -12.71 -8.23
C LEU A 190 19.27 -11.68 -8.88
N ASN A 191 17.96 -11.81 -8.67
CA ASN A 191 16.97 -10.77 -8.95
C ASN A 191 16.36 -10.31 -7.64
N MET A 192 16.36 -9.01 -7.39
CA MET A 192 16.06 -8.41 -6.10
C MET A 192 14.95 -7.36 -6.26
N SER A 193 14.01 -7.34 -5.33
CA SER A 193 12.95 -6.34 -5.21
C SER A 193 12.79 -5.88 -3.77
N GLY A 194 12.16 -4.71 -3.59
CA GLY A 194 11.94 -4.09 -2.28
C GLY A 194 12.75 -2.83 -2.03
N SER A 195 13.82 -2.55 -2.78
CA SER A 195 14.63 -1.33 -2.62
C SER A 195 15.24 -0.82 -3.93
N ASN A 196 15.74 0.41 -3.92
CA ASN A 196 16.52 1.01 -5.01
C ASN A 196 18.04 0.83 -4.82
N SER A 197 18.45 0.27 -3.69
CA SER A 197 19.84 0.06 -3.30
C SER A 197 19.96 -1.23 -2.49
N TYR A 198 20.94 -2.06 -2.86
CA TYR A 198 21.18 -3.37 -2.27
C TYR A 198 22.64 -3.49 -1.85
N ASN A 199 22.85 -3.89 -0.61
CA ASN A 199 24.15 -4.18 -0.02
C ASN A 199 24.39 -5.68 -0.12
N ILE A 200 25.36 -6.08 -0.93
CA ILE A 200 25.68 -7.47 -1.22
C ILE A 200 27.02 -7.80 -0.58
N LYS A 201 27.07 -8.91 0.14
CA LYS A 201 28.29 -9.51 0.67
C LYS A 201 28.48 -10.90 0.07
N PHE A 202 29.54 -11.05 -0.71
CA PHE A 202 29.88 -12.29 -1.41
C PHE A 202 31.27 -12.76 -0.99
N ASN A 203 31.38 -13.97 -0.43
CA ASN A 203 32.63 -14.58 0.05
C ASN A 203 33.48 -13.72 1.00
N GLY A 204 32.88 -12.70 1.63
CA GLY A 204 33.54 -11.79 2.56
C GLY A 204 33.66 -10.36 2.02
N ASP A 205 33.66 -10.18 0.71
CA ASP A 205 33.71 -8.87 0.05
C ASP A 205 32.32 -8.25 0.02
N ALA A 206 32.24 -6.96 0.38
CA ALA A 206 30.99 -6.22 0.43
C ALA A 206 30.99 -5.10 -0.61
N PHE A 207 29.88 -4.94 -1.32
CA PHE A 207 29.65 -3.88 -2.29
C PHE A 207 28.17 -3.53 -2.38
N THR A 208 27.86 -2.37 -2.95
CA THR A 208 26.48 -1.87 -3.11
C THR A 208 26.13 -1.80 -4.60
N THR A 209 24.89 -2.12 -4.95
CA THR A 209 24.37 -1.99 -6.32
C THR A 209 22.99 -1.34 -6.33
N HIS A 210 22.71 -0.58 -7.37
CA HIS A 210 21.38 -0.02 -7.67
C HIS A 210 20.61 -0.83 -8.72
N SER A 211 21.25 -1.84 -9.31
CA SER A 211 20.59 -2.75 -10.26
C SER A 211 19.75 -3.77 -9.49
N SER A 212 18.52 -4.00 -9.93
CA SER A 212 17.64 -5.05 -9.40
C SER A 212 18.05 -6.46 -9.84
N ALA A 213 19.03 -6.59 -10.74
CA ALA A 213 19.59 -7.87 -11.15
C ALA A 213 21.12 -7.83 -11.20
N ILE A 214 21.76 -8.91 -10.74
CA ILE A 214 23.21 -9.09 -10.80
C ILE A 214 23.57 -10.57 -10.95
N THR A 215 24.68 -10.85 -11.62
CA THR A 215 25.25 -12.20 -11.72
C THR A 215 26.59 -12.22 -10.99
N LEU A 216 26.73 -13.17 -10.06
CA LEU A 216 27.95 -13.45 -9.31
C LEU A 216 28.65 -14.66 -9.91
N GLN A 217 29.98 -14.64 -9.88
CA GLN A 217 30.82 -15.76 -10.29
C GLN A 217 31.15 -16.60 -9.06
N LEU A 218 30.66 -17.83 -9.01
CA LEU A 218 30.94 -18.78 -7.93
C LEU A 218 32.40 -19.25 -7.98
N GLU A 219 33.02 -19.31 -6.81
CA GLU A 219 34.35 -19.87 -6.59
C GLU A 219 34.25 -21.34 -6.17
N GLU A 220 35.30 -22.12 -6.41
CA GLU A 220 35.34 -23.51 -5.95
C GLU A 220 35.27 -23.56 -4.41
N GLY A 221 34.41 -24.42 -3.88
CA GLY A 221 34.13 -24.58 -2.46
C GLY A 221 32.81 -23.96 -2.02
N VAL A 222 32.80 -23.41 -0.81
CA VAL A 222 31.59 -22.86 -0.18
C VAL A 222 31.50 -21.37 -0.46
N ASN A 223 30.53 -20.98 -1.27
CA ASN A 223 30.19 -19.59 -1.53
C ASN A 223 29.12 -19.11 -0.56
N ARG A 224 29.31 -17.93 0.02
CA ARG A 224 28.36 -17.32 0.95
C ARG A 224 27.84 -16.03 0.35
N VAL A 225 26.52 -15.94 0.23
CA VAL A 225 25.83 -14.77 -0.28
C VAL A 225 24.98 -14.20 0.85
N GLU A 226 25.14 -12.92 1.14
CA GLU A 226 24.28 -12.17 2.02
C GLU A 226 23.85 -10.89 1.29
N VAL A 227 22.55 -10.63 1.26
CA VAL A 227 21.98 -9.44 0.61
C VAL A 227 21.06 -8.74 1.60
N SER A 228 21.26 -7.45 1.76
CA SER A 228 20.42 -6.56 2.57
C SER A 228 20.16 -5.27 1.83
N THR A 229 19.32 -4.41 2.38
CA THR A 229 19.12 -3.04 1.89
C THR A 229 19.69 -2.03 2.89
N ASP A 230 19.42 -0.75 2.68
CA ASP A 230 19.76 0.31 3.64
C ASP A 230 18.76 0.38 4.82
N LEU A 231 17.61 -0.29 4.70
CA LEU A 231 16.59 -0.40 5.74
C LEU A 231 16.72 -1.77 6.43
N GLU A 232 17.16 -1.76 7.70
CA GLU A 232 17.37 -3.00 8.48
C GLU A 232 16.10 -3.86 8.60
N CYS A 233 14.92 -3.25 8.55
CA CYS A 233 13.63 -3.91 8.68
C CYS A 233 13.16 -4.63 7.41
N GLN A 234 13.73 -4.35 6.23
CA GLN A 234 13.36 -5.07 5.01
C GLN A 234 13.87 -6.51 5.01
N GLY A 235 14.73 -6.86 5.97
CA GLY A 235 15.27 -8.19 6.17
C GLY A 235 16.62 -8.38 5.50
N VAL A 236 17.15 -9.58 5.67
CA VAL A 236 18.44 -9.99 5.11
C VAL A 236 18.28 -11.38 4.51
N TYR A 237 18.64 -11.52 3.25
CA TYR A 237 18.73 -12.80 2.57
C TYR A 237 20.11 -13.41 2.80
N LYS A 238 20.15 -14.70 3.13
CA LYS A 238 21.40 -15.46 3.33
C LYS A 238 21.31 -16.80 2.64
N ASP A 239 22.30 -17.10 1.82
CA ASP A 239 22.40 -18.40 1.16
C ASP A 239 23.85 -18.92 1.16
N LEU A 240 23.97 -20.24 1.11
CA LEU A 240 25.22 -20.96 1.07
C LEU A 240 25.22 -21.92 -0.11
N ILE A 241 26.02 -21.59 -1.12
CA ILE A 241 26.13 -22.35 -2.36
C ILE A 241 27.43 -23.15 -2.34
N ILE A 242 27.33 -24.47 -2.44
CA ILE A 242 28.49 -25.36 -2.54
C ILE A 242 28.76 -25.64 -4.02
N LEU A 243 29.89 -25.17 -4.53
CA LEU A 243 30.43 -25.53 -5.83
C LEU A 243 31.61 -26.47 -5.60
N THR A 244 31.51 -27.70 -6.08
CA THR A 244 32.58 -28.69 -5.92
C THR A 244 32.64 -29.57 -7.15
N ASP A 245 33.84 -29.81 -7.66
CA ASP A 245 34.09 -30.85 -8.66
C ASP A 245 33.98 -32.25 -8.05
N ASP A 246 34.19 -32.38 -6.74
CA ASP A 246 34.10 -33.63 -5.99
C ASP A 246 32.65 -34.00 -5.60
N PHE A 247 32.39 -35.29 -5.36
CA PHE A 247 31.06 -35.83 -5.07
C PHE A 247 30.64 -35.69 -3.60
N LEU A 248 29.52 -35.05 -3.33
CA LEU A 248 28.87 -35.09 -2.03
C LEU A 248 28.10 -36.40 -1.86
N VAL A 249 28.44 -37.15 -0.81
CA VAL A 249 27.82 -38.44 -0.47
C VAL A 249 27.08 -38.32 0.87
N TYR A 250 25.75 -38.44 0.85
CA TYR A 250 24.91 -38.23 2.03
C TYR A 250 23.61 -39.06 1.97
N PRO A 251 22.93 -39.36 3.09
CA PRO A 251 23.41 -39.15 4.46
C PRO A 251 24.52 -40.14 4.81
N ASN A 252 25.37 -39.78 5.76
CA ASN A 252 26.34 -40.68 6.36
C ASN A 252 26.37 -40.40 7.87
N PRO A 253 25.91 -41.32 8.75
CA PRO A 253 25.49 -42.70 8.48
C PRO A 253 24.15 -42.85 7.71
N PHE A 254 24.01 -43.92 6.93
CA PHE A 254 22.84 -44.24 6.10
C PHE A 254 22.09 -45.49 6.56
N ARG A 255 20.90 -45.76 5.98
CA ARG A 255 20.09 -46.98 6.20
C ARG A 255 19.95 -47.78 4.92
N ASP A 256 18.99 -47.39 4.07
CA ASP A 256 18.64 -48.13 2.86
C ASP A 256 19.08 -47.43 1.58
N GLU A 257 19.40 -46.15 1.63
CA GLU A 257 19.86 -45.40 0.46
C GLU A 257 20.96 -44.39 0.79
N ILE A 258 21.76 -44.08 -0.22
CA ILE A 258 22.73 -42.99 -0.25
C ILE A 258 22.46 -42.14 -1.49
N LYS A 259 22.62 -40.84 -1.35
CA LYS A 259 22.51 -39.83 -2.39
C LYS A 259 23.90 -39.31 -2.72
N ILE A 260 24.17 -39.21 -4.01
CA ILE A 260 25.43 -38.73 -4.57
C ILE A 260 25.11 -37.51 -5.43
N ASN A 261 25.82 -36.41 -5.23
CA ASN A 261 25.64 -35.19 -6.01
C ASN A 261 26.98 -34.48 -6.24
N ASN A 262 27.26 -34.02 -7.46
CA ASN A 262 28.43 -33.20 -7.79
C ASN A 262 28.04 -31.86 -8.45
N GLY A 263 26.76 -31.48 -8.42
CA GLY A 263 26.27 -30.20 -8.93
C GLY A 263 26.49 -29.96 -10.42
N LYS A 264 26.76 -31.02 -11.21
CA LYS A 264 26.97 -31.00 -12.66
C LYS A 264 25.99 -31.94 -13.36
N GLU A 265 25.71 -31.70 -14.63
CA GLU A 265 24.87 -32.56 -15.47
C GLU A 265 25.72 -33.23 -16.56
N GLY A 266 25.37 -34.48 -16.90
CA GLY A 266 26.00 -35.22 -17.98
C GLY A 266 27.13 -36.13 -17.53
N GLY A 267 27.28 -37.25 -18.23
CA GLY A 267 28.31 -38.25 -18.01
C GLY A 267 27.83 -39.51 -17.28
N GLU A 268 28.54 -40.61 -17.53
CA GLU A 268 28.38 -41.85 -16.79
C GLU A 268 29.13 -41.74 -15.45
N VAL A 269 28.43 -42.12 -14.37
CA VAL A 269 28.97 -42.18 -13.01
C VAL A 269 28.96 -43.63 -12.57
N ILE A 270 30.15 -44.20 -12.38
CA ILE A 270 30.33 -45.57 -11.89
C ILE A 270 30.47 -45.52 -10.37
N VAL A 271 29.56 -46.20 -9.67
CA VAL A 271 29.54 -46.30 -8.21
C VAL A 271 29.92 -47.71 -7.79
N ASN A 272 31.03 -47.81 -7.07
CA ASN A 272 31.53 -49.04 -6.47
C ASN A 272 31.50 -48.95 -4.95
N ILE A 273 30.99 -49.97 -4.27
CA ILE A 273 31.04 -50.07 -2.80
C ILE A 273 31.87 -51.29 -2.41
N TYR A 274 32.81 -51.10 -1.48
CA TYR A 274 33.70 -52.12 -0.96
C TYR A 274 33.49 -52.31 0.54
N SER A 275 33.62 -53.55 1.02
CA SER A 275 33.68 -53.85 2.45
C SER A 275 35.02 -53.40 3.06
N THR A 276 35.14 -53.41 4.39
CA THR A 276 36.38 -53.05 5.11
C THR A 276 37.57 -53.94 4.80
N ILE A 277 37.35 -55.14 4.25
CA ILE A 277 38.40 -56.06 3.79
C ILE A 277 38.69 -55.93 2.30
N GLY A 278 38.11 -54.94 1.61
CA GLY A 278 38.35 -54.63 0.20
C GLY A 278 37.52 -55.43 -0.81
N GLN A 279 36.54 -56.22 -0.36
CA GLN A 279 35.66 -56.97 -1.27
C GLN A 279 34.63 -56.02 -1.91
N LEU A 280 34.51 -56.03 -3.24
CA LEU A 280 33.45 -55.32 -3.96
C LEU A 280 32.08 -55.93 -3.65
N VAL A 281 31.17 -55.13 -3.07
CA VAL A 281 29.82 -55.54 -2.65
C VAL A 281 28.71 -54.94 -3.50
N LEU A 282 28.97 -53.82 -4.19
CA LEU A 282 28.05 -53.21 -5.14
C LEU A 282 28.83 -52.55 -6.26
N ASN A 283 28.36 -52.71 -7.50
CA ASN A 283 28.83 -51.99 -8.68
C ASN A 283 27.62 -51.63 -9.53
N LYS A 284 27.39 -50.34 -9.74
CA LYS A 284 26.33 -49.81 -10.60
C LYS A 284 26.82 -48.58 -11.35
N THR A 285 26.41 -48.48 -12.62
CA THR A 285 26.59 -47.28 -13.42
C THR A 285 25.29 -46.49 -13.46
N TYR A 286 25.41 -45.17 -13.31
CA TYR A 286 24.32 -44.21 -13.34
C TYR A 286 24.59 -43.15 -14.42
N ILE A 287 23.54 -42.54 -14.93
CA ILE A 287 23.64 -41.36 -15.80
C ILE A 287 23.30 -40.16 -14.94
N ASN A 288 24.21 -39.19 -14.87
CA ASN A 288 24.00 -37.99 -14.09
C ASN A 288 23.08 -37.00 -14.83
N GLN A 289 21.86 -36.82 -14.35
CA GLN A 289 20.86 -35.91 -14.91
C GLN A 289 20.83 -34.54 -14.20
N GLY A 290 21.91 -34.15 -13.51
CA GLY A 290 21.98 -32.88 -12.77
C GLY A 290 21.16 -32.87 -11.46
N ILE A 291 20.63 -34.03 -11.07
CA ILE A 291 19.88 -34.28 -9.83
C ILE A 291 20.68 -35.27 -8.96
N GLU A 292 20.32 -35.40 -7.68
CA GLU A 292 20.85 -36.44 -6.80
C GLU A 292 20.74 -37.86 -7.39
N ILE A 293 21.87 -38.56 -7.52
CA ILE A 293 21.94 -39.98 -7.86
C ILE A 293 21.59 -40.79 -6.62
N ARG A 294 20.52 -41.58 -6.69
CA ARG A 294 20.09 -42.45 -5.57
C ARG A 294 20.65 -43.86 -5.72
N VAL A 295 21.42 -44.27 -4.73
CA VAL A 295 22.03 -45.59 -4.63
C VAL A 295 21.29 -46.39 -3.57
N ASP A 296 20.52 -47.38 -4.01
CA ASP A 296 19.89 -48.37 -3.13
C ASP A 296 20.96 -49.29 -2.52
N THR A 297 20.97 -49.32 -1.19
CA THR A 297 21.89 -50.07 -0.34
C THR A 297 21.15 -50.97 0.65
N SER A 298 19.84 -51.17 0.49
CA SER A 298 18.99 -51.99 1.35
C SER A 298 19.55 -53.41 1.57
N SER A 299 20.17 -53.99 0.55
CA SER A 299 20.78 -55.33 0.57
C SER A 299 22.10 -55.43 1.36
N LEU A 300 22.73 -54.30 1.71
CA LEU A 300 23.98 -54.29 2.47
C LEU A 300 23.71 -54.52 3.97
N PRO A 301 24.47 -55.38 4.66
CA PRO A 301 24.42 -55.47 6.12
C PRO A 301 24.84 -54.18 6.84
N THR A 302 24.48 -54.03 8.12
CA THR A 302 25.01 -52.97 8.98
C THR A 302 26.53 -53.08 9.09
N GLY A 303 27.25 -51.98 8.87
CA GLY A 303 28.70 -52.01 8.81
C GLY A 303 29.32 -50.78 8.18
N MET A 304 30.65 -50.79 8.08
CA MET A 304 31.43 -49.73 7.44
C MET A 304 31.81 -50.17 6.02
N TYR A 305 31.73 -49.23 5.08
CA TYR A 305 32.05 -49.46 3.68
C TYR A 305 32.88 -48.30 3.12
N LEU A 306 33.58 -48.56 2.03
CA LEU A 306 34.20 -47.54 1.19
C LEU A 306 33.41 -47.44 -0.11
N ILE A 307 32.95 -46.25 -0.47
CA ILE A 307 32.31 -45.97 -1.75
C ILE A 307 33.28 -45.23 -2.64
N SER A 308 33.54 -45.76 -3.82
CA SER A 308 34.32 -45.14 -4.89
C SER A 308 33.37 -44.71 -6.00
N ILE A 309 33.48 -43.45 -6.40
CA ILE A 309 32.63 -42.81 -7.40
C ILE A 309 33.57 -42.33 -8.51
N GLN A 310 33.33 -42.80 -9.72
CA GLN A 310 34.21 -42.58 -10.86
C GLN A 310 33.44 -42.00 -12.04
N THR A 311 34.00 -40.96 -12.66
CA THR A 311 33.60 -40.43 -13.97
C THR A 311 34.80 -40.51 -14.92
N GLU A 312 34.64 -39.96 -16.13
CA GLU A 312 35.77 -39.82 -17.08
C GLU A 312 36.90 -38.93 -16.55
N ALA A 313 36.59 -37.95 -15.69
CA ALA A 313 37.55 -36.93 -15.26
C ALA A 313 38.09 -37.14 -13.84
N ILE A 314 37.31 -37.75 -12.94
CA ILE A 314 37.59 -37.79 -11.50
C ILE A 314 37.21 -39.13 -10.88
N VAL A 315 37.99 -39.54 -9.88
CA VAL A 315 37.71 -40.70 -9.02
C VAL A 315 37.80 -40.24 -7.58
N SER A 316 36.71 -40.42 -6.83
CA SER A 316 36.59 -39.98 -5.44
C SER A 316 36.17 -41.12 -4.55
N THR A 317 36.76 -41.22 -3.35
CA THR A 317 36.49 -42.31 -2.41
C THR A 317 36.08 -41.78 -1.05
N TYR A 318 34.98 -42.30 -0.52
CA TYR A 318 34.40 -41.89 0.76
C TYR A 318 34.21 -43.08 1.69
N LYS A 319 34.35 -42.84 2.99
CA LYS A 319 33.97 -43.79 4.02
C LYS A 319 32.52 -43.56 4.41
N ILE A 320 31.69 -44.60 4.30
CA ILE A 320 30.27 -44.57 4.61
C ILE A 320 29.93 -45.62 5.68
N VAL A 321 28.95 -45.31 6.54
CA VAL A 321 28.56 -46.18 7.66
C VAL A 321 27.06 -46.50 7.55
N LYS A 322 26.72 -47.78 7.41
CA LYS A 322 25.34 -48.26 7.46
C LYS A 322 24.93 -48.53 8.92
N LYS A 323 23.75 -48.03 9.31
CA LYS A 323 23.07 -48.36 10.57
C LYS A 323 22.09 -49.51 10.35
#